data_AF-A0A8I0JE33-F1
#
_entry.id   AF-A0A8I0JE33-F1
#
_cell.length_a   1.000
_cell.length_b   1.000
_cell.length_c   1.000
_cell.angle_alpha   90.00
_cell.angle_beta   90.00
_cell.angle_gamma   90.00
#
_symmetry.space_group_name_H-M   'P 1'
#
loop_
_entity.id
_entity.type
_entity.pdbx_description
1 polymer ?
#
loop_
_entity_poly.entity_id
_entity_poly.type
_entity_poly.pdbx_seq_one_letter_code
_entity_poly.pdbx_strand_id
1 'polypeptide(L)' 'MLSSFAVPVEPEDKEKELLALARLVTYARDSAKTLNVEGVQYCLELALASLLKEAEEWGDKRAHLTNELLTRPSLGRC' A
#
# COMPACT_ATOMS: atom_id res chain seq x y z
N MET A 1 -23.64 4.09 -17.77
CA MET A 1 -23.15 4.87 -16.63
C MET A 1 -22.62 3.89 -15.60
N LEU A 2 -21.31 3.68 -15.54
CA LEU A 2 -20.70 2.86 -14.48
C LEU A 2 -20.43 3.80 -13.30
N SER A 3 -21.26 3.67 -12.27
CA SER A 3 -21.04 4.31 -10.97
C SER A 3 -19.68 3.86 -10.45
N SER A 4 -18.74 4.80 -10.42
CA SER A 4 -17.49 4.63 -9.69
C SER A 4 -17.87 4.55 -8.21
N PHE A 5 -17.79 3.34 -7.64
CA PHE A 5 -17.80 3.14 -6.20
C PHE A 5 -16.48 3.67 -5.65
N ALA A 6 -16.34 5.00 -5.60
CA ALA A 6 -15.31 5.63 -4.80
C ALA A 6 -15.73 5.46 -3.33
N VAL A 7 -15.45 4.28 -2.77
CA VAL A 7 -15.48 4.11 -1.32
C VAL A 7 -14.40 5.04 -0.78
N PRO A 8 -14.72 5.95 0.15
CA PRO A 8 -13.71 6.76 0.80
C PRO A 8 -12.82 5.80 1.60
N VAL A 9 -11.62 5.53 1.07
CA VAL A 9 -10.61 4.72 1.74
C VAL A 9 -9.91 5.65 2.72
N GLU A 10 -10.10 5.41 4.02
CA GLU A 10 -9.37 6.13 5.05
C GLU A 10 -7.86 5.86 4.89
N PRO A 11 -6.99 6.82 5.22
CA PRO A 11 -5.53 6.68 4.98
C PRO A 11 -4.89 5.50 5.71
N GLU A 12 -5.48 5.05 6.81
CA GLU A 12 -5.10 3.82 7.53
C GLU A 12 -5.55 2.55 6.81
N ASP A 13 -6.67 2.61 6.10
CA ASP A 13 -7.18 1.52 5.29
C ASP A 13 -6.38 1.38 4.01
N LYS A 14 -5.86 2.48 3.47
CA LYS A 14 -5.04 2.45 2.25
C LYS A 14 -3.75 1.63 2.40
N GLU A 15 -3.00 1.80 3.49
CA GLU A 15 -1.79 1.00 3.72
C GLU A 15 -2.12 -0.49 3.91
N LYS A 16 -3.18 -0.79 4.67
CA LYS A 16 -3.65 -2.17 4.87
C LYS A 16 -4.06 -2.80 3.54
N GLU A 17 -4.74 -2.05 2.67
CA GLU A 17 -5.13 -2.49 1.33
C GLU A 17 -3.90 -2.74 0.43
N LEU A 18 -2.90 -1.84 0.45
CA LEU A 18 -1.66 -2.03 -0.30
C LEU A 18 -0.91 -3.29 0.14
N LEU A 19 -0.84 -3.55 1.44
CA LEU A 19 -0.24 -4.77 1.99
C LEU A 19 -1.07 -6.02 1.66
N ALA A 20 -2.40 -5.92 1.67
CA ALA A 20 -3.29 -7.00 1.25
C ALA A 20 -3.09 -7.35 -0.24
N LEU A 21 -2.98 -6.33 -1.10
CA LEU A 21 -2.65 -6.50 -2.52
C LEU A 21 -1.27 -7.11 -2.71
N ALA A 22 -0.25 -6.67 -1.97
CA ALA A 22 1.09 -7.25 -2.04
C ALA A 22 1.09 -8.75 -1.69
N ARG A 23 0.31 -9.16 -0.67
CA ARG A 23 0.12 -10.58 -0.32
C ARG A 23 -0.57 -11.36 -1.45
N LEU A 24 -1.60 -10.79 -2.07
CA LEU A 24 -2.30 -11.40 -3.20
C LEU A 24 -1.36 -11.60 -4.41
N VAL A 25 -0.60 -10.56 -4.77
CA VAL A 25 0.34 -10.60 -5.90
C VAL A 25 1.48 -11.59 -5.62
N THR A 26 1.95 -11.69 -4.37
CA THR A 26 2.92 -12.70 -3.95
C THR A 26 2.39 -14.12 -4.20
N TYR A 27 1.17 -14.41 -3.78
CA TYR A 27 0.53 -15.70 -4.02
C TYR A 27 0.37 -16.01 -5.52
N ALA A 28 -0.06 -15.02 -6.31
CA ALA A 28 -0.18 -15.16 -7.76
C ALA A 28 1.19 -15.43 -8.42
N ARG A 29 2.24 -14.74 -7.99
CA ARG A 29 3.61 -14.93 -8.49
C ARG A 29 4.11 -16.33 -8.19
N ASP A 30 3.92 -16.79 -6.96
CA ASP A 30 4.34 -18.12 -6.54
C ASP A 30 3.57 -19.21 -7.31
N SER A 31 2.28 -18.97 -7.56
CA SER A 31 1.47 -19.83 -8.45
C SER A 31 1.99 -19.85 -9.89
N ALA A 32 2.33 -18.69 -10.46
CA ALA A 32 2.89 -18.58 -11.80
C ALA A 32 4.26 -19.29 -11.92
N LYS A 33 5.08 -19.21 -10.87
CA LYS A 33 6.34 -19.94 -10.75
C LYS A 33 6.12 -21.45 -10.72
N THR A 34 5.16 -21.93 -9.92
CA THR A 34 4.78 -23.35 -9.89
C THR A 34 4.27 -23.86 -11.24
N LEU A 35 3.56 -23.02 -11.99
CA LEU A 35 3.04 -23.33 -13.32
C LEU A 35 4.07 -23.11 -14.45
N ASN A 36 5.29 -22.67 -14.13
CA ASN A 36 6.36 -22.37 -15.07
C ASN A 36 5.97 -21.34 -16.16
N VAL A 37 5.20 -20.32 -15.78
CA VAL A 37 4.75 -19.25 -16.69
C VAL A 37 5.60 -17.99 -16.48
N GLU A 38 6.82 -18.00 -17.03
CA GLU A 38 7.86 -16.99 -16.77
C GLU A 38 7.40 -15.55 -17.06
N GLY A 39 6.71 -15.32 -18.19
CA GLY A 39 6.25 -13.98 -18.55
C GLY A 39 5.26 -13.40 -17.54
N VAL A 40 4.35 -14.24 -17.02
CA VAL A 40 3.39 -13.83 -16.00
C VAL A 40 4.09 -13.61 -14.65
N GLN A 41 5.04 -14.48 -14.30
CA GLN A 41 5.85 -14.32 -13.09
C GLN A 41 6.59 -12.97 -13.10
N TYR A 42 7.23 -12.61 -14.21
CA TYR A 42 7.94 -11.34 -14.34
C TYR A 42 7.02 -10.12 -14.15
N CYS A 43 5.85 -10.13 -14.77
CA CYS A 43 4.87 -9.05 -14.57
C CYS A 43 4.42 -8.93 -13.10
N LEU A 44 4.26 -10.06 -12.40
CA LEU A 44 3.85 -10.08 -11.01
C LEU A 44 4.97 -9.62 -10.06
N GLU A 45 6.24 -9.89 -10.38
CA GLU A 45 7.39 -9.34 -9.65
C GLU A 45 7.46 -7.81 -9.77
N LEU A 46 7.23 -7.27 -10.97
CA LEU A 46 7.15 -5.82 -11.18
C LEU A 46 5.98 -5.19 -10.41
N ALA A 47 4.80 -5.80 -10.48
CA ALA A 47 3.63 -5.33 -9.75
C ALA A 47 3.86 -5.33 -8.24
N LEU A 48 4.50 -6.39 -7.71
CA LEU A 48 4.84 -6.49 -6.29
C LEU A 48 5.82 -5.40 -5.86
N ALA A 49 6.87 -5.14 -6.66
CA ALA A 49 7.82 -4.08 -6.39
C ALA A 49 7.15 -2.70 -6.34
N SER A 50 6.23 -2.43 -7.27
CA SER A 50 5.44 -1.18 -7.28
C SER A 50 4.55 -1.04 -6.04
N LEU A 51 3.89 -2.11 -5.61
CA LEU A 51 3.02 -2.11 -4.43
C LEU A 51 3.80 -1.89 -3.14
N LEU A 52 4.96 -2.54 -2.98
CA LEU A 52 5.81 -2.37 -1.80
C LEU A 52 6.37 -0.96 -1.72
N LYS A 53 6.78 -0.38 -2.86
CA LYS A 53 7.22 1.01 -2.93
C LYS A 53 6.11 1.97 -2.54
N GLU A 54 4.89 1.77 -3.04
CA GLU A 54 3.77 2.63 -2.65
C GLU A 54 3.46 2.48 -1.15
N ALA A 55 3.49 1.26 -0.60
CA ALA A 55 3.28 1.03 0.83
C ALA A 55 4.33 1.74 1.71
N GLU A 56 5.61 1.69 1.32
CA GLU A 56 6.70 2.41 1.98
C GLU A 56 6.48 3.94 1.94
N GLU A 57 6.17 4.50 0.77
CA GLU A 57 5.87 5.92 0.62
C GLU A 57 4.66 6.38 1.46
N TRP A 58 3.66 5.53 1.66
CA TRP A 58 2.53 5.81 2.54
C TRP A 58 2.90 5.74 4.02
N GLY A 59 3.74 4.78 4.42
CA GLY A 59 4.29 4.68 5.76
C GLY A 59 5.09 5.93 6.13
N ASP A 60 5.96 6.39 5.24
CA ASP A 60 6.77 7.61 5.43
C ASP A 60 5.91 8.87 5.56
N LYS A 61 4.89 9.02 4.69
CA LYS A 61 3.93 10.13 4.79
C LYS A 61 3.22 10.14 6.13
N ARG A 62 2.81 8.96 6.63
CA ARG A 62 2.15 8.86 7.94
C ARG A 62 3.11 9.21 9.07
N ALA A 63 4.34 8.72 9.03
CA ALA A 63 5.36 9.04 10.02
C ALA A 63 5.64 10.56 10.09
N HIS A 64 5.71 11.22 8.94
CA HIS A 64 5.87 12.68 8.87
C HIS A 64 4.69 13.42 9.53
N LEU A 65 3.44 13.04 9.22
CA LEU A 65 2.25 13.63 9.83
C LEU A 65 2.20 13.42 11.34
N THR A 66 2.55 12.22 11.82
CA THR A 66 2.62 11.96 13.27
C THR A 66 3.68 12.81 13.95
N ASN A 67 4.84 13.00 13.31
CA ASN A 67 5.91 13.84 13.85
C ASN A 67 5.49 15.31 13.90
N GLU A 68 4.80 15.84 12.88
CA GLU A 68 4.26 17.20 12.88
C GLU A 68 3.20 17.40 13.97
N LEU A 69 2.30 16.44 14.17
CA LEU A 69 1.29 16.50 15.24
C LEU A 69 1.92 16.48 16.64
N LEU A 70 3.00 15.71 16.83
CA LEU A 70 3.73 15.64 18.10
C LEU A 70 4.62 16.86 18.36
N THR A 71 5.09 17.56 17.32
CA THR A 71 5.89 18.78 17.44
C THR A 71 5.08 20.07 17.47
N ARG A 72 3.75 20.01 17.27
CA ARG A 72 2.89 21.17 17.52
C ARG A 72 2.98 21.57 19.00
N PRO A 73 3.40 22.81 19.33
CA PRO A 73 3.39 23.27 20.71
C PRO A 73 1.95 23.19 21.20
N SER A 74 1.75 22.50 22.32
CA SER A 74 0.47 22.41 23.03
C SER A 74 -0.10 23.82 23.22
N LEU A 75 -1.04 24.22 22.36
CA LEU A 75 -1.77 25.47 22.53
C LEU A 75 -2.77 25.30 23.69
N GLY A 76 -2.26 25.58 24.89
CA GLY A 76 -3.04 26.10 26.01
C GLY A 76 -3.25 25.14 27.18
N ARG A 77 -2.55 25.42 28.29
CA ARG A 77 -3.14 26.08 29.48
C ARG A 77 -2.19 26.01 30.68
N CYS A 78 -1.60 27.14 31.04
CA CYS A 78 -1.79 27.90 32.29
C CYS A 78 -0.94 29.17 32.21
#